data_AF-A0A348UJF9-F1
#
_entry.id   AF-A0A348UJF9-F1
#
_cell.length_a   1.000
_cell.length_b   1.000
_cell.length_c   1.000
_cell.angle_alpha   90.00
_cell.angle_beta   90.00
_cell.angle_gamma   90.00
#
_symmetry.space_group_name_H-M   'P 1'
#
loop_
_entity.id
_entity.type
_entity.pdbx_description
1 polymer ?
#
loop_
_entity_poly.entity_id
_entity_poly.type
_entity_poly.pdbx_seq_one_letter_code
_entity_poly.pdbx_strand_id
1 'polypeptide(L)'
;MNLNWQALPGTPDRVFGEDKDMRHPAEKALRIGQPIQLYPMFENALRHHLGESIPAHLERISELWAGFSRVAADNPHAWLRNAVSAETIRTISPNNRPVSFPYPKLMNSNNNVDQGAALILCSEERARALGIPREKWVYPWAGTDAHDHYYVSNRDTFYGSPAIRIAGRRVLELTGLTPADLDLVDVYSCFPVAVQVAAREIGLDTSRPLTITGGLTFAGGPLNNYVMHSIARGVELAREQPGARCLITANGGYLTKHAFGVYSSEPPARPFQHQDVQAEVDATPARDVALTHTGTATVESYTVMYGADAPSIAHVVCQLSDGRRTWANCTDPDVMLAMTNEEFCGRSVRLADNIATF
;
A
#
# COMPACT_ATOMS: atom_id res chain seq x y z
N MET A 1 7.38 30.60 -1.81
CA MET A 1 7.59 31.15 -0.45
C MET A 1 8.95 30.69 0.04
N ASN A 2 9.81 31.61 0.45
CA ASN A 2 11.05 31.27 1.15
C ASN A 2 10.65 30.99 2.60
N LEU A 3 10.27 29.75 2.88
CA LEU A 3 9.94 29.32 4.24
C LEU A 3 11.27 29.29 5.00
N ASN A 4 11.46 30.22 5.95
CA ASN A 4 12.63 30.33 6.83
C ASN A 4 12.68 29.14 7.80
N TRP A 5 12.78 27.92 7.27
CA TRP A 5 12.99 26.72 8.05
C TRP A 5 14.35 26.83 8.73
N GLN A 6 14.36 26.96 10.05
CA GLN A 6 15.58 26.82 10.84
C GLN A 6 15.77 25.35 11.16
N ALA A 7 16.99 24.85 10.94
CA ALA A 7 17.37 23.56 11.50
C ALA A 7 17.21 23.66 13.02
N LEU A 8 16.39 22.79 13.60
CA LEU A 8 16.31 22.69 15.06
C LEU A 8 17.70 22.25 15.56
N PRO A 9 18.31 23.00 16.49
CA PRO A 9 19.59 22.61 17.05
C PRO A 9 19.44 21.32 17.86
N GLY A 10 20.35 20.37 17.65
CA GLY A 10 20.38 19.10 18.38
C GLY A 10 20.48 17.88 17.47
N THR A 11 20.79 16.74 18.07
CA THR A 11 20.68 15.41 17.44
C THR A 11 19.60 14.64 18.18
N PRO A 12 18.74 13.86 17.50
CA PRO A 12 17.76 13.04 18.20
C PRO A 12 18.44 12.10 19.19
N ASP A 13 17.94 12.03 20.43
CA ASP A 13 18.42 11.06 21.43
C ASP A 13 18.21 9.61 20.98
N ARG A 14 17.17 9.40 20.16
CA ARG A 14 16.79 8.12 19.56
C ARG A 14 16.30 8.33 18.14
N VAL A 15 16.75 7.47 17.24
CA VAL A 15 16.26 7.38 15.86
C VAL A 15 15.58 6.03 15.71
N PHE A 16 14.36 6.03 15.20
CA PHE A 16 13.59 4.82 14.92
C PHE A 16 13.62 4.53 13.42
N GLY A 17 13.82 3.26 13.08
CA GLY A 17 13.90 2.81 11.71
C GLY A 17 15.24 3.14 11.03
N GLU A 18 15.39 2.61 9.82
CA GLU A 18 16.55 2.84 8.96
C GLU A 18 16.09 3.48 7.65
N ASP A 19 16.84 4.50 7.21
CA ASP A 19 16.73 5.00 5.84
C ASP A 19 17.50 4.06 4.91
N LYS A 20 16.74 3.32 4.10
CA LYS A 20 17.27 2.26 3.24
C LYS A 20 16.74 2.45 1.84
N ASP A 21 17.66 2.54 0.89
CA ASP A 21 17.32 2.52 -0.53
C ASP A 21 16.72 1.15 -0.88
N MET A 22 15.42 1.13 -1.16
CA MET A 22 14.64 -0.08 -1.44
C MET A 22 14.79 -0.59 -2.88
N ARG A 23 15.68 0.00 -3.67
CA ARG A 23 15.92 -0.40 -5.06
C ARG A 23 17.08 -1.37 -5.13
N HIS A 24 16.84 -2.56 -5.65
CA HIS A 24 17.86 -3.55 -5.94
C HIS A 24 18.76 -3.07 -7.11
N PRO A 25 20.06 -3.44 -7.19
CA PRO A 25 20.90 -3.09 -8.32
C PRO A 25 20.33 -3.45 -9.70
N ALA A 26 19.61 -4.58 -9.81
CA ALA A 26 18.92 -4.98 -11.05
C ALA A 26 17.81 -3.99 -11.46
N GLU A 27 17.02 -3.52 -10.50
CA GLU A 27 15.96 -2.52 -10.72
C GLU A 27 16.56 -1.17 -11.11
N LYS A 28 17.64 -0.76 -10.41
CA LYS A 28 18.37 0.48 -10.69
C LYS A 28 18.94 0.50 -12.10
N ALA A 29 19.50 -0.62 -12.57
CA ALA A 29 20.05 -0.75 -13.92
C ALA A 29 19.01 -0.42 -15.01
N LEU A 30 17.72 -0.66 -14.72
CA LEU A 30 16.60 -0.40 -15.62
C LEU A 30 15.79 0.85 -15.27
N ARG A 31 16.27 1.66 -14.32
CA ARG A 31 15.61 2.88 -13.82
C ARG A 31 14.21 2.61 -13.24
N ILE A 32 14.06 1.44 -12.60
CA ILE A 32 12.86 1.06 -11.86
C ILE A 32 13.04 1.51 -10.40
N GLY A 33 12.07 2.24 -9.88
CA GLY A 33 12.11 2.74 -8.50
C GLY A 33 11.02 3.73 -8.12
N GLN A 34 10.09 4.04 -9.02
CA GLN A 34 8.92 4.84 -8.68
C GLN A 34 7.78 3.91 -8.24
N PRO A 35 6.95 4.30 -7.25
CA PRO A 35 5.78 3.52 -6.86
C PRO A 35 4.86 3.19 -8.03
N ILE A 36 4.69 4.14 -8.97
CA ILE A 36 3.89 3.94 -10.19
C ILE A 36 4.47 2.91 -11.16
N GLN A 37 5.70 2.41 -10.94
CA GLN A 37 6.27 1.31 -11.72
C GLN A 37 6.08 -0.05 -11.01
N LEU A 38 6.15 -0.09 -9.68
CA LEU A 38 6.17 -1.35 -8.92
C LEU A 38 4.78 -1.80 -8.45
N TYR A 39 3.93 -0.88 -7.96
CA TYR A 39 2.58 -1.24 -7.53
C TYR A 39 1.71 -1.84 -8.65
N PRO A 40 1.74 -1.34 -9.90
CA PRO A 40 1.01 -2.00 -10.98
C PRO A 40 1.50 -3.42 -11.28
N MET A 41 2.77 -3.75 -11.00
CA MET A 41 3.26 -5.11 -11.14
C MET A 41 2.69 -6.03 -10.05
N PHE A 42 2.56 -5.55 -8.82
CA PHE A 42 1.84 -6.32 -7.80
C PHE A 42 0.39 -6.56 -8.22
N GLU A 43 -0.26 -5.55 -8.80
CA GLU A 43 -1.64 -5.67 -9.29
C GLU A 43 -1.77 -6.73 -10.39
N ASN A 44 -0.91 -6.66 -11.42
CA ASN A 44 -0.94 -7.63 -12.52
C ASN A 44 -0.60 -9.05 -12.04
N ALA A 45 0.31 -9.20 -11.09
CA ALA A 45 0.63 -10.51 -10.53
C ALA A 45 -0.53 -11.06 -9.67
N LEU A 46 -1.18 -10.21 -8.87
CA LEU A 46 -2.35 -10.58 -8.09
C LEU A 46 -3.52 -10.97 -8.99
N ARG A 47 -3.83 -10.15 -10.00
CA ARG A 47 -4.85 -10.45 -11.01
C ARG A 47 -4.60 -11.81 -11.65
N HIS A 48 -3.38 -12.07 -12.09
CA HIS A 48 -2.98 -13.34 -12.70
C HIS A 48 -3.15 -14.52 -11.72
N HIS A 49 -2.68 -14.36 -10.48
CA HIS A 49 -2.81 -15.36 -9.42
C HIS A 49 -4.27 -15.72 -9.12
N LEU A 50 -5.17 -14.74 -9.18
CA LEU A 50 -6.62 -14.92 -8.99
C LEU A 50 -7.33 -15.47 -10.24
N GLY A 51 -6.63 -15.60 -11.38
CA GLY A 51 -7.22 -16.06 -12.63
C GLY A 51 -8.23 -15.08 -13.24
N GLU A 52 -8.14 -13.80 -12.89
CA GLU A 52 -9.08 -12.78 -13.37
C GLU A 52 -8.68 -12.25 -14.76
N SER A 53 -9.67 -12.04 -15.61
CA SER A 53 -9.48 -11.30 -16.85
C SER A 53 -9.19 -9.82 -16.56
N ILE A 54 -8.45 -9.14 -17.45
CA ILE A 54 -8.14 -7.71 -17.30
C ILE A 54 -9.43 -6.87 -17.13
N PRO A 55 -10.49 -7.04 -17.94
CA PRO A 55 -11.71 -6.24 -17.78
C PRO A 55 -12.43 -6.49 -16.46
N ALA A 56 -12.60 -7.75 -16.04
CA ALA A 56 -13.28 -8.09 -14.79
C ALA A 56 -12.52 -7.57 -13.57
N HIS A 57 -11.18 -7.65 -13.63
CA HIS A 57 -10.32 -7.10 -12.60
C HIS A 57 -10.44 -5.58 -12.49
N LEU A 58 -10.36 -4.86 -13.62
CA LEU A 58 -10.51 -3.40 -13.68
C LEU A 58 -11.86 -2.95 -13.12
N GLU A 59 -12.94 -3.66 -13.45
CA GLU A 59 -14.26 -3.41 -12.88
C GLU A 59 -14.23 -3.56 -11.35
N ARG A 60 -13.75 -4.71 -10.84
CA ARG A 60 -13.69 -4.98 -9.39
C ARG A 60 -12.87 -3.96 -8.62
N ILE A 61 -11.66 -3.63 -9.08
CA ILE A 61 -10.81 -2.65 -8.37
C ILE A 61 -11.37 -1.23 -8.49
N SER A 62 -12.12 -0.91 -9.55
CA SER A 62 -12.80 0.38 -9.69
C SER A 62 -13.99 0.53 -8.73
N GLU A 63 -14.72 -0.56 -8.45
CA GLU A 63 -15.78 -0.58 -7.45
C GLU A 63 -15.24 -0.43 -6.02
N LEU A 64 -14.14 -1.13 -5.71
CA LEU A 64 -13.39 -0.93 -4.47
C LEU A 64 -13.03 0.55 -4.31
N TRP A 65 -12.44 1.16 -5.34
CA TRP A 65 -11.99 2.54 -5.29
C TRP A 65 -13.15 3.55 -5.22
N ALA A 66 -14.28 3.28 -5.87
CA ALA A 66 -15.49 4.07 -5.73
C ALA A 66 -16.03 4.03 -4.28
N GLY A 67 -15.89 2.91 -3.59
CA GLY A 67 -16.17 2.79 -2.16
C GLY A 67 -15.33 3.74 -1.31
N PHE A 68 -14.03 3.81 -1.58
CA PHE A 68 -13.12 4.75 -0.91
C PHE A 68 -13.51 6.20 -1.22
N SER A 69 -13.88 6.51 -2.46
CA SER A 69 -14.35 7.84 -2.86
C SER A 69 -15.63 8.26 -2.14
N ARG A 70 -16.58 7.33 -1.91
CA ARG A 70 -17.80 7.61 -1.14
C ARG A 70 -17.48 7.94 0.32
N VAL A 71 -16.59 7.19 0.97
CA VAL A 71 -16.15 7.50 2.34
C VAL A 71 -15.47 8.87 2.40
N ALA A 72 -14.66 9.22 1.39
CA ALA A 72 -14.02 10.53 1.31
C ALA A 72 -15.04 11.68 1.21
N ALA A 73 -16.16 11.49 0.52
CA ALA A 73 -17.19 12.51 0.37
C ALA A 73 -17.78 12.97 1.73
N ASP A 74 -17.96 12.00 2.64
CA ASP A 74 -18.51 12.22 3.97
C ASP A 74 -17.46 12.64 5.00
N ASN A 75 -16.16 12.45 4.70
CA ASN A 75 -15.08 12.90 5.56
C ASN A 75 -14.88 14.43 5.44
N PRO A 76 -15.09 15.22 6.51
CA PRO A 76 -14.95 16.68 6.45
C PRO A 76 -13.53 17.14 6.13
N HIS A 77 -12.52 16.30 6.37
CA HIS A 77 -11.10 16.60 6.18
C HIS A 77 -10.54 16.09 4.85
N ALA A 78 -11.34 15.38 4.04
CA ALA A 78 -10.89 14.85 2.75
C ALA A 78 -10.65 15.96 1.72
N TRP A 79 -9.63 15.79 0.89
CA TRP A 79 -9.26 16.74 -0.16
C TRP A 79 -10.29 16.76 -1.30
N LEU A 80 -10.73 15.58 -1.75
CA LEU A 80 -11.75 15.40 -2.78
C LEU A 80 -13.02 14.85 -2.13
N ARG A 81 -14.05 15.70 -2.03
CA ARG A 81 -15.32 15.35 -1.38
C ARG A 81 -16.46 15.07 -2.35
N ASN A 82 -16.19 15.11 -3.64
CA ASN A 82 -17.15 14.65 -4.65
C ASN A 82 -16.92 13.17 -4.90
N ALA A 83 -17.92 12.34 -4.62
CA ALA A 83 -17.85 10.92 -4.90
C ALA A 83 -17.70 10.67 -6.41
N VAL A 84 -16.83 9.73 -6.78
CA VAL A 84 -16.55 9.36 -8.17
C VAL A 84 -17.04 7.94 -8.42
N SER A 85 -17.74 7.72 -9.54
CA SER A 85 -18.22 6.39 -9.91
C SER A 85 -17.09 5.46 -10.36
N ALA A 86 -17.28 4.16 -10.16
CA ALA A 86 -16.35 3.13 -10.61
C ALA A 86 -16.08 3.21 -12.12
N GLU A 87 -17.13 3.45 -12.91
CA GLU A 87 -17.02 3.66 -14.36
C GLU A 87 -16.10 4.83 -14.70
N THR A 88 -16.25 5.97 -14.02
CA THR A 88 -15.38 7.13 -14.21
C THR A 88 -13.93 6.81 -13.80
N ILE A 89 -13.73 6.09 -12.71
CA ILE A 89 -12.41 5.72 -12.19
C ILE A 89 -11.64 4.84 -13.18
N ARG A 90 -12.29 3.86 -13.83
CA ARG A 90 -11.62 2.97 -14.80
C ARG A 90 -11.55 3.55 -16.21
N THR A 91 -12.38 4.54 -16.55
CA THR A 91 -12.43 5.11 -17.91
C THR A 91 -11.32 6.13 -18.13
N ILE A 92 -10.51 5.89 -19.16
CA ILE A 92 -9.48 6.82 -19.61
C ILE A 92 -10.13 8.08 -20.18
N SER A 93 -9.65 9.24 -19.75
CA SER A 93 -10.08 10.54 -20.26
C SER A 93 -8.98 11.59 -20.08
N PRO A 94 -9.10 12.80 -20.64
CA PRO A 94 -8.12 13.87 -20.37
C PRO A 94 -7.94 14.18 -18.88
N ASN A 95 -8.99 14.01 -18.07
CA ASN A 95 -8.96 14.24 -16.62
C ASN A 95 -8.55 12.99 -15.82
N ASN A 96 -8.60 11.82 -16.44
CA ASN A 96 -8.22 10.52 -15.88
C ASN A 96 -7.28 9.77 -16.84
N ARG A 97 -6.15 10.40 -17.18
CA ARG A 97 -5.17 9.86 -18.12
C ARG A 97 -4.57 8.53 -17.63
N PRO A 98 -4.05 7.67 -18.52
CA PRO A 98 -3.27 6.52 -18.10
C PRO A 98 -1.97 6.98 -17.42
N VAL A 99 -1.54 6.28 -16.37
CA VAL A 99 -0.26 6.54 -15.68
C VAL A 99 0.70 5.38 -15.93
N SER A 100 0.27 4.19 -15.55
CA SER A 100 0.97 2.93 -15.81
C SER A 100 -0.05 1.81 -15.77
N PHE A 101 0.02 0.86 -16.70
CA PHE A 101 -0.97 -0.20 -16.77
C PHE A 101 -0.90 -1.07 -15.49
N PRO A 102 -2.03 -1.28 -14.78
CA PRO A 102 -3.43 -1.05 -15.23
C PRO A 102 -4.09 0.25 -14.73
N TYR A 103 -3.36 1.12 -14.06
CA TYR A 103 -3.90 2.28 -13.36
C TYR A 103 -3.98 3.57 -14.20
N PRO A 104 -5.19 4.15 -14.32
CA PRO A 104 -5.34 5.56 -14.65
C PRO A 104 -5.09 6.45 -13.42
N LYS A 105 -5.04 7.77 -13.64
CA LYS A 105 -4.74 8.78 -12.60
C LYS A 105 -5.56 8.59 -11.32
N LEU A 106 -6.86 8.30 -11.43
CA LEU A 106 -7.76 8.14 -10.29
C LEU A 106 -7.55 6.86 -9.48
N MET A 107 -6.69 5.93 -9.92
CA MET A 107 -6.26 4.78 -9.12
C MET A 107 -4.87 4.97 -8.49
N ASN A 108 -4.33 6.19 -8.53
CA ASN A 108 -3.04 6.55 -7.92
C ASN A 108 -3.27 7.47 -6.72
N SER A 109 -2.36 7.43 -5.74
CA SER A 109 -2.38 8.35 -4.59
C SER A 109 -2.29 9.82 -5.00
N ASN A 110 -3.00 10.71 -4.29
CA ASN A 110 -2.90 12.15 -4.45
C ASN A 110 -2.05 12.76 -3.32
N ASN A 111 -0.78 13.05 -3.61
CA ASN A 111 0.15 13.65 -2.67
C ASN A 111 0.30 15.17 -2.81
N ASN A 112 -0.40 15.79 -3.75
CA ASN A 112 -0.35 17.22 -3.99
C ASN A 112 -1.44 17.95 -3.19
N VAL A 113 -1.30 17.90 -1.87
CA VAL A 113 -2.26 18.41 -0.89
C VAL A 113 -1.54 19.18 0.21
N ASP A 114 -2.20 20.18 0.80
CA ASP A 114 -1.72 20.90 1.99
C ASP A 114 -2.62 20.54 3.17
N GLN A 115 -2.19 19.54 3.94
CA GLN A 115 -2.95 18.95 5.04
C GLN A 115 -2.00 18.65 6.21
N GLY A 116 -2.48 18.89 7.43
CA GLY A 116 -1.77 18.57 8.67
C GLY A 116 -2.63 17.76 9.62
N ALA A 117 -2.00 16.88 10.39
CA ALA A 117 -2.62 16.16 11.51
C ALA A 117 -1.69 16.24 12.72
N ALA A 118 -2.27 16.13 13.91
CA ALA A 118 -1.51 16.06 15.15
C ALA A 118 -2.23 15.15 16.14
N LEU A 119 -1.44 14.43 16.94
CA LEU A 119 -1.92 13.55 17.99
C LEU A 119 -1.36 14.05 19.33
N ILE A 120 -2.21 14.11 20.35
CA ILE A 120 -1.81 14.44 21.72
C ILE A 120 -1.97 13.18 22.56
N LEU A 121 -0.84 12.66 23.06
CA LEU A 121 -0.81 11.48 23.93
C LEU A 121 -0.33 11.89 25.32
N CYS A 122 -0.96 11.32 26.34
CA CYS A 122 -0.54 11.47 27.73
C CYS A 122 -0.99 10.26 28.56
N SER A 123 -0.44 10.10 29.76
CA SER A 123 -0.93 9.09 30.70
C SER A 123 -2.33 9.44 31.22
N GLU A 124 -3.09 8.44 31.66
CA GLU A 124 -4.38 8.68 32.33
C GLU A 124 -4.22 9.61 33.54
N GLU A 125 -3.17 9.44 34.33
CA GLU A 125 -2.87 10.30 35.48
C GLU A 125 -2.76 11.76 35.03
N ARG A 126 -2.02 12.03 33.94
CA ARG A 126 -1.85 13.39 33.42
C ARG A 126 -3.16 13.94 32.86
N ALA A 127 -3.94 13.12 32.16
CA ALA A 127 -5.26 13.52 31.64
C ALA A 127 -6.22 13.91 32.78
N ARG A 128 -6.24 13.13 33.89
CA ARG A 128 -7.03 13.44 35.10
C ARG A 128 -6.56 14.73 35.76
N ALA A 129 -5.25 14.88 35.96
CA ALA A 129 -4.68 16.08 36.57
C ALA A 129 -4.96 17.37 35.78
N LEU A 130 -5.07 17.26 34.45
CA LEU A 130 -5.42 18.37 33.56
C LEU A 130 -6.93 18.57 33.38
N GLY A 131 -7.78 17.73 33.99
CA GLY A 131 -9.23 17.80 33.86
C GLY A 131 -9.76 17.49 32.46
N ILE A 132 -9.05 16.68 31.67
CA ILE A 132 -9.50 16.29 30.32
C ILE A 132 -10.72 15.36 30.45
N PRO A 133 -11.87 15.70 29.85
CA PRO A 133 -13.09 14.88 29.97
C PRO A 133 -12.91 13.45 29.45
N ARG A 134 -13.47 12.46 30.17
CA ARG A 134 -13.21 11.02 29.95
C ARG A 134 -13.71 10.53 28.59
N GLU A 135 -14.76 11.14 28.06
CA GLU A 135 -15.33 10.90 26.73
C GLU A 135 -14.39 11.30 25.59
N LYS A 136 -13.34 12.10 25.86
CA LYS A 136 -12.32 12.44 24.87
C LYS A 136 -11.19 11.42 24.79
N TRP A 137 -11.12 10.46 25.72
CA TRP A 137 -9.98 9.55 25.81
C TRP A 137 -10.16 8.39 24.85
N VAL A 138 -9.13 8.14 24.05
CA VAL A 138 -9.02 6.99 23.14
C VAL A 138 -7.67 6.34 23.41
N TYR A 139 -7.68 5.03 23.56
CA TYR A 139 -6.53 4.24 23.96
C TYR A 139 -5.98 3.47 22.76
N PRO A 140 -4.66 3.48 22.55
CA PRO A 140 -4.01 2.45 21.77
C PRO A 140 -4.03 1.13 22.57
N TRP A 141 -4.56 0.07 21.97
CA TRP A 141 -4.65 -1.25 22.59
C TRP A 141 -3.39 -2.07 22.35
N ALA A 142 -2.98 -2.17 21.09
CA ALA A 142 -1.76 -2.83 20.70
C ALA A 142 -1.22 -2.24 19.41
N GLY A 143 0.07 -2.48 19.16
CA GLY A 143 0.70 -2.23 17.88
C GLY A 143 1.68 -3.32 17.51
N THR A 144 1.85 -3.55 16.22
CA THR A 144 2.86 -4.47 15.69
C THR A 144 3.47 -3.89 14.44
N ASP A 145 4.70 -4.26 14.15
CA ASP A 145 5.35 -3.91 12.89
C ASP A 145 6.29 -5.01 12.43
N ALA A 146 6.50 -5.00 11.11
CA ALA A 146 7.49 -5.79 10.41
C ALA A 146 7.65 -5.23 9.00
N HIS A 147 8.66 -5.70 8.28
CA HIS A 147 8.84 -5.40 6.87
C HIS A 147 9.06 -6.67 6.06
N ASP A 148 8.52 -6.69 4.84
CA ASP A 148 8.90 -7.66 3.82
C ASP A 148 10.37 -7.46 3.42
N HIS A 149 10.90 -8.35 2.58
CA HIS A 149 12.20 -8.14 1.95
C HIS A 149 12.25 -6.75 1.32
N TYR A 150 13.28 -5.98 1.70
CA TYR A 150 13.44 -4.58 1.30
C TYR A 150 13.46 -4.40 -0.21
N TYR A 151 14.09 -5.34 -0.90
CA TYR A 151 14.13 -5.41 -2.35
C TYR A 151 12.97 -6.25 -2.85
N VAL A 152 12.13 -5.65 -3.69
CA VAL A 152 11.02 -6.37 -4.35
C VAL A 152 11.55 -7.56 -5.13
N SER A 153 12.71 -7.40 -5.78
CA SER A 153 13.45 -8.47 -6.44
C SER A 153 13.69 -9.74 -5.60
N ASN A 154 13.77 -9.65 -4.27
CA ASN A 154 14.05 -10.80 -3.40
C ASN A 154 12.79 -11.47 -2.82
N ARG A 155 11.58 -10.92 -3.06
CA ARG A 155 10.35 -11.47 -2.49
C ARG A 155 9.99 -12.81 -3.11
N ASP A 156 9.37 -13.70 -2.35
CA ASP A 156 8.94 -14.98 -2.91
C ASP A 156 7.89 -14.80 -4.03
N THR A 157 6.91 -13.92 -3.81
CA THR A 157 5.83 -13.64 -4.76
C THR A 157 5.51 -12.15 -4.84
N PHE A 158 4.73 -11.76 -5.85
CA PHE A 158 4.26 -10.38 -6.06
C PHE A 158 2.79 -10.16 -5.66
N TYR A 159 2.09 -11.20 -5.21
CA TYR A 159 0.65 -11.18 -4.93
C TYR A 159 0.31 -11.37 -3.44
N GLY A 160 1.32 -11.35 -2.56
CA GLY A 160 1.15 -11.50 -1.12
C GLY A 160 2.20 -10.72 -0.33
N SER A 161 2.01 -10.66 0.99
CA SER A 161 2.93 -10.02 1.93
C SER A 161 2.98 -10.81 3.23
N PRO A 162 4.06 -11.60 3.45
CA PRO A 162 4.31 -12.23 4.73
C PRO A 162 4.30 -11.25 5.91
N ALA A 163 4.85 -10.06 5.76
CA ALA A 163 4.87 -9.06 6.83
C ALA A 163 3.47 -8.60 7.21
N ILE A 164 2.58 -8.30 6.25
CA ILE A 164 1.19 -7.94 6.55
C ILE A 164 0.47 -9.12 7.23
N ARG A 165 0.63 -10.34 6.71
CA ARG A 165 -0.02 -11.53 7.27
C ARG A 165 0.37 -11.76 8.72
N ILE A 166 1.67 -11.75 9.01
CA ILE A 166 2.22 -12.10 10.32
C ILE A 166 1.92 -10.98 11.33
N ALA A 167 2.23 -9.72 11.00
CA ALA A 167 1.99 -8.60 11.90
C ALA A 167 0.49 -8.31 12.08
N GLY A 168 -0.29 -8.36 11.01
CA GLY A 168 -1.75 -8.21 11.05
C GLY A 168 -2.44 -9.27 11.90
N ARG A 169 -2.05 -10.55 11.76
CA ARG A 169 -2.51 -11.62 12.67
C ARG A 169 -2.09 -11.33 14.11
N ARG A 170 -0.85 -10.89 14.32
CA ARG A 170 -0.31 -10.68 15.66
C ARG A 170 -1.01 -9.56 16.41
N VAL A 171 -1.34 -8.43 15.79
CA VAL A 171 -2.07 -7.35 16.48
C VAL A 171 -3.47 -7.80 16.93
N LEU A 172 -4.13 -8.66 16.14
CA LEU A 172 -5.42 -9.25 16.50
C LEU A 172 -5.28 -10.22 17.69
N GLU A 173 -4.24 -11.06 17.71
CA GLU A 173 -3.95 -11.92 18.86
C GLU A 173 -3.67 -11.13 20.15
N LEU A 174 -2.89 -10.04 20.07
CA LEU A 174 -2.57 -9.21 21.23
C LEU A 174 -3.81 -8.52 21.82
N THR A 175 -4.79 -8.23 20.97
CA THR A 175 -6.04 -7.59 21.37
C THR A 175 -7.16 -8.58 21.69
N GLY A 176 -6.95 -9.87 21.40
CA GLY A 176 -7.99 -10.90 21.55
C GLY A 176 -9.15 -10.72 20.58
N LEU A 177 -8.91 -10.09 19.43
CA LEU A 177 -9.91 -9.81 18.41
C LEU A 177 -9.74 -10.75 17.21
N THR A 178 -10.79 -10.85 16.42
CA THR A 178 -10.79 -11.39 15.06
C THR A 178 -11.11 -10.28 14.06
N PRO A 179 -10.91 -10.48 12.75
CA PRO A 179 -11.29 -9.47 11.75
C PRO A 179 -12.78 -9.08 11.81
N ALA A 180 -13.65 -9.99 12.26
CA ALA A 180 -15.09 -9.74 12.38
C ALA A 180 -15.44 -8.79 13.54
N ASP A 181 -14.58 -8.70 14.56
CA ASP A 181 -14.76 -7.82 15.73
C ASP A 181 -14.34 -6.38 15.45
N LEU A 182 -13.82 -6.09 14.25
CA LEU A 182 -13.43 -4.74 13.84
C LEU A 182 -14.64 -3.98 13.32
N ASP A 183 -14.93 -2.86 13.97
CA ASP A 183 -16.02 -1.95 13.59
C ASP A 183 -15.55 -0.95 12.54
N LEU A 184 -14.34 -0.45 12.72
CA LEU A 184 -13.71 0.60 11.92
C LEU A 184 -12.37 0.10 11.39
N VAL A 185 -12.12 0.31 10.10
CA VAL A 185 -10.88 -0.11 9.46
C VAL A 185 -10.36 1.01 8.57
N ASP A 186 -9.06 1.32 8.67
CA ASP A 186 -8.34 2.11 7.69
C ASP A 186 -7.15 1.33 7.13
N VAL A 187 -7.35 0.78 5.93
CA VAL A 187 -6.28 0.13 5.18
C VAL A 187 -5.50 1.19 4.39
N TYR A 188 -4.17 1.20 4.55
CA TYR A 188 -3.30 2.09 3.79
C TYR A 188 -3.47 1.84 2.28
N SER A 189 -3.72 2.90 1.52
CA SER A 189 -4.35 2.80 0.19
C SER A 189 -3.69 3.69 -0.86
N CYS A 190 -2.37 3.59 -1.01
CA CYS A 190 -1.66 4.32 -2.08
C CYS A 190 -2.08 3.86 -3.49
N PHE A 191 -2.42 2.58 -3.63
CA PHE A 191 -2.90 1.92 -4.84
C PHE A 191 -3.91 0.82 -4.47
N PRO A 192 -4.83 0.43 -5.37
CA PRO A 192 -5.80 -0.64 -5.11
C PRO A 192 -5.17 -1.95 -4.63
N VAL A 193 -4.05 -2.39 -5.22
CA VAL A 193 -3.39 -3.64 -4.82
C VAL A 193 -2.95 -3.66 -3.37
N ALA A 194 -2.56 -2.51 -2.80
CA ALA A 194 -2.14 -2.44 -1.41
C ALA A 194 -3.29 -2.82 -0.46
N VAL A 195 -4.49 -2.34 -0.78
CA VAL A 195 -5.72 -2.66 -0.04
C VAL A 195 -6.10 -4.12 -0.24
N GLN A 196 -6.03 -4.62 -1.49
CA GLN A 196 -6.39 -6.00 -1.81
C GLN A 196 -5.49 -7.01 -1.09
N VAL A 197 -4.17 -6.82 -1.16
CA VAL A 197 -3.20 -7.67 -0.45
C VAL A 197 -3.44 -7.60 1.05
N ALA A 198 -3.58 -6.40 1.63
CA ALA A 198 -3.79 -6.27 3.06
C ALA A 198 -5.10 -6.92 3.53
N ALA A 199 -6.20 -6.70 2.81
CA ALA A 199 -7.48 -7.34 3.15
C ALA A 199 -7.39 -8.87 3.09
N ARG A 200 -6.72 -9.43 2.08
CA ARG A 200 -6.54 -10.88 1.93
C ARG A 200 -5.67 -11.48 3.04
N GLU A 201 -4.55 -10.85 3.36
CA GLU A 201 -3.58 -11.36 4.34
C GLU A 201 -4.09 -11.23 5.79
N ILE A 202 -4.91 -10.21 6.08
CA ILE A 202 -5.52 -9.99 7.41
C ILE A 202 -6.85 -10.75 7.55
N GLY A 203 -7.51 -11.09 6.45
CA GLY A 203 -8.84 -11.70 6.43
C GLY A 203 -9.98 -10.70 6.65
N LEU A 204 -9.83 -9.47 6.14
CA LEU A 204 -10.85 -8.43 6.23
C LEU A 204 -12.00 -8.69 5.25
N ASP A 205 -13.22 -8.43 5.68
CA ASP A 205 -14.42 -8.49 4.85
C ASP A 205 -14.46 -7.32 3.86
N THR A 206 -14.26 -7.63 2.58
CA THR A 206 -14.23 -6.63 1.50
C THR A 206 -15.62 -6.12 1.09
N SER A 207 -16.70 -6.67 1.66
CA SER A 207 -18.06 -6.13 1.48
C SER A 207 -18.32 -4.90 2.35
N ARG A 208 -17.47 -4.66 3.36
CA ARG A 208 -17.51 -3.49 4.24
C ARG A 208 -16.51 -2.42 3.80
N PRO A 209 -16.71 -1.15 4.19
CA PRO A 209 -15.71 -0.12 3.97
C PRO A 209 -14.36 -0.50 4.59
N LEU A 210 -13.29 -0.49 3.79
CA LEU A 210 -11.91 -0.75 4.21
C LEU A 210 -11.14 0.55 4.52
N THR A 211 -11.86 1.66 4.65
CA THR A 211 -11.32 2.96 5.04
C THR A 211 -12.36 3.74 5.84
N ILE A 212 -11.86 4.57 6.76
CA ILE A 212 -12.63 5.60 7.47
C ILE A 212 -12.27 7.01 7.01
N THR A 213 -11.18 7.15 6.26
CA THR A 213 -10.69 8.43 5.74
C THR A 213 -11.10 8.69 4.30
N GLY A 214 -11.21 7.64 3.49
CA GLY A 214 -11.44 7.73 2.04
C GLY A 214 -10.18 7.49 1.18
N GLY A 215 -9.05 7.13 1.80
CA GLY A 215 -7.82 6.71 1.11
C GLY A 215 -6.99 7.81 0.46
N LEU A 216 -5.75 7.48 0.07
CA LEU A 216 -4.77 8.47 -0.38
C LEU A 216 -5.16 9.16 -1.70
N THR A 217 -5.94 8.53 -2.55
CA THR A 217 -6.43 9.17 -3.80
C THR A 217 -7.39 10.31 -3.48
N PHE A 218 -8.35 10.10 -2.59
CA PHE A 218 -9.49 10.99 -2.41
C PHE A 218 -9.36 11.85 -1.14
N ALA A 219 -9.03 11.25 0.00
CA ALA A 219 -8.79 11.97 1.23
C ALA A 219 -7.55 12.89 1.14
N GLY A 220 -6.60 12.53 0.28
CA GLY A 220 -5.29 13.16 0.19
C GLY A 220 -4.28 12.43 1.08
N GLY A 221 -3.03 12.35 0.62
CA GLY A 221 -1.93 11.75 1.37
C GLY A 221 -0.71 12.68 1.34
N PRO A 222 -0.52 13.56 2.34
CA PRO A 222 0.61 14.50 2.37
C PRO A 222 1.93 13.74 2.53
N LEU A 223 2.50 13.32 1.40
CA LEU A 223 3.66 12.45 1.29
C LEU A 223 3.56 11.25 2.25
N ASN A 224 4.36 11.24 3.32
CA ASN A 224 4.45 10.13 4.27
C ASN A 224 3.40 10.20 5.40
N ASN A 225 2.61 11.26 5.51
CA ASN A 225 1.84 11.54 6.73
C ASN A 225 0.36 11.08 6.69
N TYR A 226 -0.07 10.34 5.66
CA TYR A 226 -1.46 9.87 5.55
C TYR A 226 -1.97 9.15 6.82
N VAL A 227 -1.18 8.23 7.37
CA VAL A 227 -1.62 7.39 8.50
C VAL A 227 -1.93 8.22 9.75
N MET A 228 -1.27 9.36 9.95
CA MET A 228 -1.60 10.22 11.08
C MET A 228 -3.00 10.83 10.94
N HIS A 229 -3.46 11.11 9.72
CA HIS A 229 -4.85 11.50 9.45
C HIS A 229 -5.82 10.35 9.71
N SER A 230 -5.45 9.11 9.34
CA SER A 230 -6.24 7.92 9.67
C SER A 230 -6.40 7.72 11.17
N ILE A 231 -5.33 7.92 11.96
CA ILE A 231 -5.39 7.83 13.43
C ILE A 231 -6.26 8.94 13.99
N ALA A 232 -6.08 10.19 13.53
CA ALA A 232 -6.92 11.30 13.97
C ALA A 232 -8.41 11.05 13.68
N ARG A 233 -8.74 10.56 12.48
CA ARG A 233 -10.11 10.21 12.10
C ARG A 233 -10.65 9.03 12.92
N GLY A 234 -9.84 8.02 13.18
CA GLY A 234 -10.18 6.91 14.05
C GLY A 234 -10.49 7.35 15.48
N VAL A 235 -9.76 8.32 16.00
CA VAL A 235 -10.01 8.93 17.32
C VAL A 235 -11.33 9.71 17.34
N GLU A 236 -11.66 10.47 16.30
CA GLU A 236 -12.97 11.15 16.18
C GLU A 236 -14.11 10.13 16.20
N LEU A 237 -14.05 9.12 15.34
CA LEU A 237 -15.08 8.09 15.22
C LEU A 237 -15.22 7.23 16.48
N ALA A 238 -14.12 6.89 17.15
CA ALA A 238 -14.16 6.12 18.40
C ALA A 238 -14.81 6.90 19.57
N ARG A 239 -14.82 8.24 19.50
CA ARG A 239 -15.57 9.10 20.45
C ARG A 239 -17.05 9.16 20.11
N GLU A 240 -17.39 9.18 18.83
CA GLU A 240 -18.77 9.14 18.33
C GLU A 240 -19.42 7.76 18.51
N GLN A 241 -18.62 6.70 18.51
CA GLN A 241 -19.04 5.30 18.65
C GLN A 241 -18.28 4.64 19.81
N PRO A 242 -18.69 4.90 21.08
CA PRO A 242 -18.01 4.34 22.24
C PRO A 242 -17.91 2.81 22.18
N GLY A 243 -16.73 2.27 22.44
CA GLY A 243 -16.46 0.82 22.38
C GLY A 243 -16.04 0.27 21.02
N ALA A 244 -16.20 1.03 19.93
CA ALA A 244 -15.79 0.58 18.60
C ALA A 244 -14.31 0.18 18.55
N ARG A 245 -13.99 -0.90 17.85
CA ARG A 245 -12.62 -1.37 17.60
C ARG A 245 -12.14 -0.87 16.24
N CYS A 246 -11.12 -0.01 16.27
CA CYS A 246 -10.57 0.62 15.09
C CYS A 246 -9.19 0.05 14.74
N LEU A 247 -9.08 -0.66 13.62
CA LEU A 247 -7.80 -1.09 13.07
C LEU A 247 -7.29 -0.06 12.05
N ILE A 248 -6.05 0.36 12.22
CA ILE A 248 -5.34 1.20 11.26
C ILE A 248 -4.07 0.49 10.82
N THR A 249 -3.86 0.45 9.52
CA THR A 249 -2.66 -0.11 8.91
C THR A 249 -1.82 1.00 8.30
N ALA A 250 -0.50 0.85 8.34
CA ALA A 250 0.48 1.73 7.74
C ALA A 250 1.31 0.93 6.76
N ASN A 251 1.61 1.52 5.60
CA ASN A 251 2.52 0.94 4.63
C ASN A 251 3.55 1.98 4.16
N GLY A 252 4.81 1.58 4.10
CA GLY A 252 5.92 2.36 3.58
C GLY A 252 6.68 1.62 2.47
N GLY A 253 7.13 2.35 1.46
CA GLY A 253 7.85 1.79 0.31
C GLY A 253 6.91 1.09 -0.68
N TYR A 254 7.29 -0.11 -1.13
CA TYR A 254 6.58 -0.88 -2.15
C TYR A 254 5.91 -2.11 -1.51
N LEU A 255 4.88 -1.92 -0.67
CA LEU A 255 4.43 -2.98 0.25
C LEU A 255 5.59 -3.52 1.10
N THR A 256 6.46 -2.64 1.60
CA THR A 256 7.72 -3.06 2.24
C THR A 256 7.61 -3.01 3.74
N LYS A 257 7.39 -1.83 4.33
CA LYS A 257 7.34 -1.62 5.77
C LYS A 257 5.89 -1.54 6.22
N HIS A 258 5.52 -2.26 7.26
CA HIS A 258 4.14 -2.29 7.74
C HIS A 258 4.07 -2.05 9.24
N ALA A 259 3.07 -1.28 9.66
CA ALA A 259 2.72 -1.13 11.06
C ALA A 259 1.21 -1.21 11.23
N PHE A 260 0.77 -1.71 12.37
CA PHE A 260 -0.63 -1.93 12.70
C PHE A 260 -0.92 -1.36 14.06
N GLY A 261 -2.07 -0.71 14.23
CA GLY A 261 -2.53 -0.19 15.50
C GLY A 261 -4.01 -0.45 15.69
N VAL A 262 -4.40 -0.91 16.88
CA VAL A 262 -5.80 -1.02 17.28
C VAL A 262 -6.12 0.03 18.33
N TYR A 263 -7.23 0.75 18.14
CA TYR A 263 -7.64 1.86 18.99
C TYR A 263 -9.10 1.70 19.44
N SER A 264 -9.41 2.15 20.66
CA SER A 264 -10.80 2.25 21.14
C SER A 264 -10.94 3.29 22.25
N SER A 265 -12.16 3.82 22.47
CA SER A 265 -12.48 4.69 23.61
C SER A 265 -12.58 3.93 24.94
N GLU A 266 -12.70 2.60 24.87
CA GLU A 266 -12.56 1.72 26.02
C GLU A 266 -11.08 1.44 26.32
N PRO A 267 -10.69 1.41 27.62
CA PRO A 267 -9.34 1.05 27.99
C PRO A 267 -9.09 -0.43 27.67
N PRO A 268 -7.88 -0.80 27.21
CA PRO A 268 -7.56 -2.20 26.95
C PRO A 268 -7.56 -2.99 28.26
N ALA A 269 -7.99 -4.26 28.20
CA ALA A 269 -7.99 -5.16 29.35
C ALA A 269 -6.57 -5.45 29.89
N ARG A 270 -5.55 -5.22 29.07
CA ARG A 270 -4.13 -5.32 29.40
C ARG A 270 -3.44 -4.01 29.03
N PRO A 271 -2.34 -3.62 29.69
CA PRO A 271 -1.54 -2.47 29.26
C PRO A 271 -1.14 -2.58 27.78
N PHE A 272 -0.97 -1.44 27.11
CA PHE A 272 -0.56 -1.39 25.70
C PHE A 272 0.60 -2.34 25.42
N GLN A 273 0.47 -3.12 24.35
CA GLN A 273 1.49 -4.07 23.91
C GLN A 273 1.99 -3.68 22.53
N HIS A 274 3.32 -3.67 22.38
CA HIS A 274 3.99 -3.52 21.11
C HIS A 274 4.82 -4.77 20.83
N GLN A 275 4.76 -5.29 19.60
CA GLN A 275 5.64 -6.39 19.16
C GLN A 275 6.15 -6.18 17.74
N ASP A 276 7.47 -6.15 17.62
CA ASP A 276 8.21 -6.39 16.38
C ASP A 276 8.19 -7.90 16.09
N VAL A 277 7.68 -8.29 14.91
CA VAL A 277 7.58 -9.69 14.49
C VAL A 277 8.54 -10.06 13.36
N GLN A 278 9.59 -9.25 13.16
CA GLN A 278 10.50 -9.37 12.02
C GLN A 278 11.17 -10.75 11.92
N ALA A 279 11.50 -11.39 13.04
CA ALA A 279 12.14 -12.71 13.03
C ALA A 279 11.29 -13.80 12.36
N GLU A 280 9.96 -13.74 12.47
CA GLU A 280 9.06 -14.69 11.79
C GLU A 280 8.96 -14.37 10.28
N VAL A 281 9.04 -13.09 9.91
CA VAL A 281 9.04 -12.64 8.51
C VAL A 281 10.35 -13.01 7.82
N ASP A 282 11.49 -12.82 8.48
CA ASP A 282 12.83 -13.15 7.95
C ASP A 282 13.00 -14.66 7.69
N ALA A 283 12.24 -15.50 8.40
CA ALA A 283 12.21 -16.94 8.18
C ALA A 283 11.39 -17.35 6.93
N THR A 284 10.68 -16.43 6.29
CA THR A 284 9.90 -16.73 5.09
C THR A 284 10.78 -16.77 3.83
N PRO A 285 10.37 -17.53 2.78
CA PRO A 285 11.18 -17.70 1.59
C PRO A 285 11.59 -16.38 0.92
N ALA A 286 12.80 -16.39 0.36
CA ALA A 286 13.35 -15.31 -0.44
C ALA A 286 13.85 -15.88 -1.78
N ARG A 287 13.94 -15.03 -2.79
CA ARG A 287 14.54 -15.36 -4.09
C ARG A 287 15.88 -14.70 -4.26
N ASP A 288 16.77 -15.42 -4.93
CA ASP A 288 18.00 -14.86 -5.48
C ASP A 288 17.71 -14.10 -6.77
N VAL A 289 18.57 -13.12 -7.09
CA VAL A 289 18.40 -12.21 -8.22
C VAL A 289 19.58 -12.34 -9.17
N ALA A 290 19.30 -12.61 -10.43
CA ALA A 290 20.26 -12.49 -11.51
C ALA A 290 20.27 -11.03 -12.01
N LEU A 291 21.45 -10.39 -12.01
CA LEU A 291 21.59 -9.02 -12.53
C LEU A 291 21.39 -8.94 -14.04
N THR A 292 21.76 -10.01 -14.74
CA THR A 292 21.57 -10.19 -16.17
C THR A 292 21.29 -11.65 -16.47
N HIS A 293 20.58 -11.91 -17.57
CA HIS A 293 20.35 -13.25 -18.11
C HIS A 293 20.25 -13.18 -19.64
N THR A 294 20.74 -14.21 -20.32
CA THR A 294 20.52 -14.39 -21.76
C THR A 294 19.88 -15.75 -21.99
N GLY A 295 18.72 -15.76 -22.65
CA GLY A 295 17.95 -16.98 -22.91
C GLY A 295 16.49 -16.86 -22.50
N THR A 296 15.81 -18.00 -22.40
CA THR A 296 14.39 -18.06 -22.06
C THR A 296 14.15 -17.85 -20.57
N ALA A 297 13.05 -17.19 -20.24
CA ALA A 297 12.49 -17.03 -18.90
C ALA A 297 10.96 -17.02 -18.97
N THR A 298 10.29 -16.97 -17.82
CA THR A 298 8.84 -16.82 -17.71
C THR A 298 8.51 -15.45 -17.12
N VAL A 299 7.55 -14.73 -17.69
CA VAL A 299 7.07 -13.46 -17.12
C VAL A 299 6.35 -13.73 -15.81
N GLU A 300 6.83 -13.16 -14.71
CA GLU A 300 6.15 -13.23 -13.42
C GLU A 300 5.14 -12.09 -13.27
N SER A 301 5.51 -10.89 -13.73
CA SER A 301 4.65 -9.72 -13.81
C SER A 301 5.24 -8.66 -14.75
N TYR A 302 4.46 -7.63 -15.03
CA TYR A 302 4.84 -6.52 -15.88
C TYR A 302 4.06 -5.25 -15.55
N THR A 303 4.55 -4.11 -16.04
CA THR A 303 3.75 -2.89 -16.20
C THR A 303 4.16 -2.17 -17.48
N VAL A 304 3.25 -1.38 -18.02
CA VAL A 304 3.49 -0.52 -19.19
C VAL A 304 3.39 0.94 -18.73
N MET A 305 4.46 1.70 -18.89
CA MET A 305 4.50 3.12 -18.61
C MET A 305 4.03 3.90 -19.83
N TYR A 306 3.35 5.04 -19.60
CA TYR A 306 2.88 5.92 -20.65
C TYR A 306 3.74 7.19 -20.75
N GLY A 307 4.10 7.57 -21.96
CA GLY A 307 4.61 8.90 -22.29
C GLY A 307 3.48 9.91 -22.46
N ALA A 308 3.73 10.99 -23.21
CA ALA A 308 2.70 12.01 -23.47
C ALA A 308 1.50 11.45 -24.24
N ASP A 309 1.76 10.63 -25.26
CA ASP A 309 0.73 10.20 -26.22
C ASP A 309 0.54 8.68 -26.32
N ALA A 310 1.51 7.87 -25.88
CA ALA A 310 1.53 6.43 -26.10
C ALA A 310 2.35 5.67 -25.02
N PRO A 311 2.21 4.34 -24.92
CA PRO A 311 3.16 3.50 -24.20
C PRO A 311 4.60 3.83 -24.55
N SER A 312 5.46 3.99 -23.54
CA SER A 312 6.86 4.42 -23.72
C SER A 312 7.87 3.34 -23.36
N ILE A 313 7.54 2.50 -22.38
CA ILE A 313 8.38 1.40 -21.94
C ILE A 313 7.53 0.39 -21.14
N ALA A 314 7.74 -0.89 -21.38
CA ALA A 314 7.28 -1.95 -20.50
C ALA A 314 8.43 -2.42 -19.61
N HIS A 315 8.18 -2.50 -18.31
CA HIS A 315 9.06 -3.14 -17.35
C HIS A 315 8.55 -4.54 -17.06
N VAL A 316 9.42 -5.54 -17.17
CA VAL A 316 9.08 -6.95 -17.04
C VAL A 316 9.94 -7.58 -15.97
N VAL A 317 9.29 -8.25 -15.02
CA VAL A 317 9.95 -9.10 -14.04
C VAL A 317 9.77 -10.55 -14.46
N CYS A 318 10.88 -11.29 -14.52
CA CYS A 318 10.93 -12.63 -15.07
C CYS A 318 11.51 -13.61 -14.05
N GLN A 319 11.00 -14.83 -14.09
CA GLN A 319 11.50 -15.97 -13.34
C GLN A 319 12.32 -16.88 -14.27
N LEU A 320 13.53 -17.25 -13.81
CA LEU A 320 14.40 -18.21 -14.49
C LEU A 320 14.03 -19.64 -14.10
N SER A 321 14.45 -20.63 -14.90
CA SER A 321 14.20 -22.05 -14.63
C SER A 321 14.85 -22.57 -13.34
N ASP A 322 15.87 -21.89 -12.83
CA ASP A 322 16.52 -22.17 -11.55
C ASP A 322 15.86 -21.46 -10.35
N GLY A 323 14.76 -20.75 -10.58
CA GLY A 323 13.97 -20.07 -9.55
C GLY A 323 14.42 -18.65 -9.21
N ARG A 324 15.57 -18.19 -9.75
CA ARG A 324 16.02 -16.79 -9.60
C ARG A 324 15.13 -15.82 -10.36
N ARG A 325 15.13 -14.57 -9.91
CA ARG A 325 14.44 -13.46 -10.60
C ARG A 325 15.43 -12.63 -11.42
N THR A 326 14.98 -12.14 -12.57
CA THR A 326 15.69 -11.14 -13.38
C THR A 326 14.70 -10.10 -13.88
N TRP A 327 15.23 -8.96 -14.33
CA TRP A 327 14.42 -7.87 -14.85
C TRP A 327 14.83 -7.54 -16.28
N ALA A 328 13.87 -7.08 -17.07
CA ALA A 328 14.11 -6.62 -18.43
C ALA A 328 13.12 -5.52 -18.81
N ASN A 329 13.46 -4.79 -19.87
CA ASN A 329 12.57 -3.81 -20.50
C ASN A 329 12.14 -4.29 -21.88
N CYS A 330 10.95 -3.91 -22.30
CA CYS A 330 10.48 -4.04 -23.67
C CYS A 330 10.09 -2.65 -24.19
N THR A 331 10.53 -2.33 -25.40
CA THR A 331 10.22 -1.06 -26.08
C THR A 331 9.55 -1.28 -27.45
N ASP A 332 9.20 -2.53 -27.77
CA ASP A 332 8.43 -2.85 -28.97
C ASP A 332 6.99 -2.29 -28.81
N PRO A 333 6.55 -1.37 -29.68
CA PRO A 333 5.24 -0.72 -29.55
C PRO A 333 4.06 -1.69 -29.61
N ASP A 334 4.12 -2.70 -30.46
CA ASP A 334 3.03 -3.65 -30.67
C ASP A 334 2.90 -4.57 -29.45
N VAL A 335 4.04 -5.03 -28.91
CA VAL A 335 4.07 -5.79 -27.66
C VAL A 335 3.56 -4.97 -26.48
N MET A 336 3.98 -3.71 -26.36
CA MET A 336 3.51 -2.83 -25.27
C MET A 336 2.01 -2.58 -25.34
N LEU A 337 1.46 -2.42 -26.55
CA LEU A 337 0.01 -2.29 -26.73
C LEU A 337 -0.71 -3.60 -26.39
N ALA A 338 -0.17 -4.74 -26.83
CA ALA A 338 -0.72 -6.07 -26.50
C ALA A 338 -0.74 -6.31 -24.99
N MET A 339 0.32 -5.94 -24.27
CA MET A 339 0.40 -6.06 -22.80
C MET A 339 -0.73 -5.34 -22.05
N THR A 340 -1.31 -4.28 -22.64
CA THR A 340 -2.43 -3.54 -22.04
C THR A 340 -3.80 -4.18 -22.30
N ASN A 341 -3.88 -5.15 -23.20
CA ASN A 341 -5.13 -5.79 -23.62
C ASN A 341 -5.14 -7.31 -23.39
N GLU A 342 -3.98 -7.93 -23.24
CA GLU A 342 -3.80 -9.36 -23.09
C GLU A 342 -2.96 -9.70 -21.84
N GLU A 343 -3.20 -10.88 -21.28
CA GLU A 343 -2.40 -11.38 -20.15
C GLU A 343 -1.00 -11.81 -20.63
N PHE A 344 0.05 -11.21 -20.05
CA PHE A 344 1.45 -11.58 -20.29
C PHE A 344 2.10 -12.33 -19.12
N CYS A 345 1.55 -12.28 -17.91
CA CYS A 345 2.01 -13.12 -16.80
C CYS A 345 1.91 -14.60 -17.18
N GLY A 346 2.95 -15.38 -16.87
CA GLY A 346 3.09 -16.78 -17.24
C GLY A 346 3.56 -17.05 -18.67
N ARG A 347 3.67 -16.03 -19.55
CA ARG A 347 4.20 -16.23 -20.92
C ARG A 347 5.71 -16.48 -20.90
N SER A 348 6.18 -17.26 -21.88
CA SER A 348 7.60 -17.38 -22.20
C SER A 348 8.11 -16.06 -22.79
N VAL A 349 9.33 -15.68 -22.41
CA VAL A 349 10.02 -14.49 -22.92
C VAL A 349 11.49 -14.80 -23.19
N ARG A 350 12.06 -14.20 -24.24
CA ARG A 350 13.50 -14.28 -24.50
C ARG A 350 14.19 -13.01 -24.00
N LEU A 351 15.25 -13.19 -23.23
CA LEU A 351 16.05 -12.11 -22.64
C LEU A 351 17.44 -12.06 -23.27
N ALA A 352 17.93 -10.86 -23.55
CA ALA A 352 19.32 -10.56 -23.88
C ALA A 352 19.61 -9.11 -23.50
N ASP A 353 20.73 -8.82 -22.83
CA ASP A 353 21.15 -7.46 -22.44
C ASP A 353 20.05 -6.65 -21.72
N ASN A 354 19.27 -7.30 -20.85
CA ASN A 354 18.10 -6.75 -20.13
C ASN A 354 16.97 -6.25 -21.05
N ILE A 355 16.90 -6.75 -22.29
CA ILE A 355 15.82 -6.53 -23.24
C ILE A 355 14.96 -7.80 -23.28
N ALA A 356 13.65 -7.62 -23.19
CA ALA A 356 12.64 -8.67 -23.35
C ALA A 356 12.09 -8.66 -24.78
N THR A 357 12.01 -9.83 -25.40
CA THR A 357 11.40 -10.06 -26.73
C THR A 357 10.42 -11.21 -26.66
N PHE A 358 9.27 -11.05 -27.32
CA PHE A 358 8.12 -11.95 -27.29
C PHE A 358 7.84 -12.56 -28.66
#